data_AF-A0ABD7A7R7-F1
#
_entry.id   AF-A0ABD7A7R7-F1
#
_cell.length_a   1.000
_cell.length_b   1.000
_cell.length_c   1.000
_cell.angle_alpha   90.00
_cell.angle_beta   90.00
_cell.angle_gamma   90.00
#
_symmetry.space_group_name_H-M   'P 1'
#
loop_
_entity.id
_entity.type
_entity.pdbx_description
1 polymer ?
#
loop_
_entity_poly.entity_id
_entity_poly.type
_entity_poly.pdbx_seq_one_letter_code
_entity_poly.pdbx_strand_id
1 'polypeptide(L)'
;MKNKILLLSFLLSGCYLANGSPNESNYWVKDNNKISYTDKKKCKDEVHGTFDERFFYLLNKFDNDYLNLRKNVEEYKEFEVYLEKESQLISQCYYALGYRFKAPLYWCMAQDGDNTKTCMENMKYRN
;
A
#
# COMPACT_ATOMS: atom_id res chain seq x y z
N MET A 1 -12.77 38.50 12.15
CA MET A 1 -13.12 37.36 11.26
C MET A 1 -11.91 36.63 10.68
N LYS A 2 -10.74 37.27 10.51
CA LYS A 2 -9.51 36.59 10.00
C LYS A 2 -8.96 35.49 10.93
N ASN A 3 -9.07 35.63 12.25
CA ASN A 3 -8.51 34.64 13.20
C ASN A 3 -9.33 33.34 13.31
N LYS A 4 -10.62 33.34 12.92
CA LYS A 4 -11.44 32.12 12.96
C LYS A 4 -11.17 31.19 11.76
N ILE A 5 -10.67 31.73 10.65
CA ILE A 5 -10.28 30.95 9.46
C ILE A 5 -9.02 30.14 9.76
N LEU A 6 -8.06 30.72 10.50
CA LEU A 6 -6.81 30.06 10.85
C LEU A 6 -7.01 28.82 11.74
N LEU A 7 -7.94 28.87 12.70
CA LEU A 7 -8.30 27.73 13.55
C LEU A 7 -8.95 26.57 12.78
N LEU A 8 -9.71 26.86 11.71
CA LEU A 8 -10.36 25.84 10.90
C LEU A 8 -9.34 25.04 10.07
N SER A 9 -8.28 25.69 9.59
CA SER A 9 -7.18 25.06 8.84
C SER A 9 -6.41 24.04 9.70
N PHE A 10 -6.17 24.35 10.98
CA PHE A 10 -5.49 23.44 11.91
C PHE A 10 -6.35 22.24 12.33
N LEU A 11 -7.67 22.43 12.43
CA LEU A 11 -8.60 21.34 12.73
C LEU A 11 -8.72 20.34 11.56
N LEU A 12 -8.69 20.83 10.32
CA LEU A 12 -8.73 19.97 9.13
C LEU A 12 -7.44 19.14 8.94
N SER A 13 -6.28 19.66 9.34
CA SER A 13 -5.04 18.86 9.39
C SER A 13 -5.04 17.79 10.49
N GLY A 14 -5.81 17.97 11.57
CA GLY A 14 -5.91 17.01 12.67
C GLY A 14 -6.60 15.70 12.28
N CYS A 15 -7.52 15.72 11.33
CA CYS A 15 -8.26 14.52 10.90
C CYS A 15 -7.39 13.53 10.08
N TYR A 16 -6.32 14.00 9.44
CA TYR A 16 -5.37 13.13 8.73
C TYR A 16 -4.53 12.31 9.72
N LEU A 17 -4.17 12.89 10.87
CA LEU A 17 -3.33 12.25 11.88
C LEU A 17 -4.07 11.15 12.66
N ALA A 18 -5.40 11.23 12.79
CA ALA A 18 -6.18 10.26 13.55
C ALA A 18 -6.57 8.99 12.76
N ASN A 19 -6.66 9.08 11.43
CA ASN A 19 -7.12 7.98 10.56
C ASN A 19 -5.99 7.30 9.78
N GLY A 20 -4.75 7.74 9.98
CA GLY A 20 -3.61 7.32 9.19
C GLY A 20 -3.66 7.80 7.74
N SER A 21 -2.54 7.69 7.06
CA SER A 21 -2.42 7.97 5.65
C SER A 21 -3.29 7.02 4.81
N PRO A 22 -3.94 7.49 3.72
CA PRO A 22 -4.72 6.62 2.84
C PRO A 22 -3.88 5.49 2.26
N ASN A 23 -4.47 4.32 2.02
CA ASN A 23 -3.76 3.20 1.39
C ASN A 23 -3.16 3.57 0.01
N GLU A 24 -1.99 3.03 -0.31
CA GLU A 24 -1.21 3.35 -1.51
C GLU A 24 -1.95 3.09 -2.83
N SER A 25 -2.86 2.12 -2.84
CA SER A 25 -3.69 1.79 -4.00
C SER A 25 -4.56 2.98 -4.46
N ASN A 26 -4.85 3.95 -3.58
CA ASN A 26 -5.57 5.17 -3.94
C ASN A 26 -4.81 6.10 -4.89
N TYR A 27 -3.49 5.90 -5.03
CA TYR A 27 -2.62 6.72 -5.85
C TYR A 27 -2.27 6.08 -7.19
N TRP A 28 -2.82 4.89 -7.49
CA TRP A 28 -2.77 4.31 -8.82
C TRP A 28 -3.93 4.83 -9.66
N VAL A 29 -3.61 5.62 -10.70
CA VAL A 29 -4.59 6.41 -11.47
C VAL A 29 -4.49 6.11 -12.96
N LYS A 30 -5.63 5.90 -13.61
CA LYS A 30 -5.82 5.76 -15.06
C LYS A 30 -7.03 6.61 -15.47
N ASP A 31 -6.87 7.46 -16.48
CA ASP A 31 -7.93 8.37 -16.96
C ASP A 31 -8.60 9.19 -15.83
N ASN A 32 -7.79 9.69 -14.90
CA ASN A 32 -8.20 10.41 -13.68
C ASN A 32 -9.04 9.61 -12.67
N ASN A 33 -9.22 8.30 -12.89
CA ASN A 33 -9.89 7.39 -11.97
C ASN A 33 -8.88 6.59 -11.16
N LYS A 34 -9.19 6.37 -9.88
CA LYS A 34 -8.43 5.45 -9.03
C LYS A 34 -8.63 4.01 -9.52
N ILE A 35 -7.65 3.16 -9.27
CA ILE A 35 -7.75 1.74 -9.60
C ILE A 35 -8.99 1.09 -8.99
N SER A 36 -9.73 0.38 -9.84
CA SER A 36 -10.99 -0.28 -9.49
C SER A 36 -10.76 -1.50 -8.59
N TYR A 37 -11.77 -1.89 -7.82
CA TYR A 37 -11.71 -3.14 -7.05
C TYR A 37 -11.46 -4.36 -7.95
N THR A 38 -12.11 -4.40 -9.11
CA THR A 38 -11.97 -5.49 -10.09
C THR A 38 -10.52 -5.65 -10.55
N ASP A 39 -9.85 -4.54 -10.88
CA ASP A 39 -8.46 -4.57 -11.31
C ASP A 39 -7.50 -4.92 -10.16
N LYS A 40 -7.77 -4.40 -8.94
CA LYS A 40 -7.01 -4.80 -7.75
C LYS A 40 -7.08 -6.31 -7.52
N LYS A 41 -8.29 -6.87 -7.57
CA LYS A 41 -8.53 -8.31 -7.40
C LYS A 41 -7.86 -9.12 -8.50
N LYS A 42 -8.02 -8.71 -9.76
CA LYS A 42 -7.37 -9.36 -10.90
C LYS A 42 -5.85 -9.48 -10.69
N CYS A 43 -5.18 -8.36 -10.40
CA CYS A 43 -3.73 -8.38 -10.19
C CYS A 43 -3.33 -9.19 -8.97
N LYS A 44 -4.10 -9.14 -7.88
CA LYS A 44 -3.84 -9.97 -6.69
C LYS A 44 -3.93 -11.46 -7.03
N ASP A 45 -4.99 -11.88 -7.71
CA ASP A 45 -5.19 -13.28 -8.11
C ASP A 45 -4.07 -13.74 -9.08
N GLU A 46 -3.71 -12.92 -10.07
CA GLU A 46 -2.62 -13.21 -11.01
C GLU A 46 -1.27 -13.37 -10.30
N VAL A 47 -0.95 -12.46 -9.36
CA VAL A 47 0.31 -12.51 -8.60
C VAL A 47 0.32 -13.70 -7.63
N HIS A 48 -0.79 -13.96 -6.93
CA HIS A 48 -0.94 -15.11 -6.04
C HIS A 48 -0.76 -16.43 -6.78
N GLY A 49 -1.22 -16.53 -8.02
CA GLY A 49 -0.97 -17.68 -8.90
C GLY A 49 0.50 -17.95 -9.21
N THR A 50 1.41 -17.03 -8.91
CA THR A 50 2.87 -17.19 -9.10
C THR A 50 3.62 -17.63 -7.84
N PHE A 51 2.95 -17.63 -6.68
CA PHE A 51 3.54 -18.04 -5.41
C PHE A 51 3.32 -19.53 -5.12
N ASP A 52 4.17 -20.08 -4.27
CA ASP A 52 4.13 -21.48 -3.85
C ASP A 52 3.27 -21.68 -2.60
N GLU A 53 3.09 -22.94 -2.21
CA GLU A 53 2.34 -23.32 -1.00
C GLU A 53 2.94 -22.70 0.28
N ARG A 54 4.25 -22.40 0.29
CA ARG A 54 4.93 -21.80 1.44
C ARG A 54 4.42 -20.38 1.71
N PHE A 55 4.23 -19.59 0.66
CA PHE A 55 3.56 -18.29 0.78
C PHE A 55 2.17 -18.41 1.42
N PHE A 56 1.34 -19.32 0.90
CA PHE A 56 -0.04 -19.48 1.39
C PHE A 56 -0.11 -20.01 2.83
N TYR A 57 0.84 -20.85 3.23
CA TYR A 57 1.00 -21.27 4.62
C TYR A 57 1.26 -20.09 5.55
N LEU A 58 2.20 -19.21 5.18
CA LEU A 58 2.56 -18.03 5.98
C LEU A 58 1.44 -16.99 5.98
N LEU A 59 0.77 -16.79 4.84
CA LEU A 59 -0.41 -15.92 4.72
C LEU A 59 -1.54 -16.40 5.63
N ASN A 60 -1.85 -17.70 5.63
CA ASN A 60 -2.86 -18.26 6.51
C ASN A 60 -2.49 -18.10 8.00
N LYS A 61 -1.21 -18.25 8.36
CA LYS A 61 -0.72 -17.94 9.70
C LYS A 61 -0.87 -16.46 10.04
N PHE A 62 -0.58 -15.55 9.10
CA PHE A 62 -0.77 -14.12 9.31
C PHE A 62 -2.25 -13.79 9.60
N ASP A 63 -3.16 -14.33 8.80
CA ASP A 63 -4.61 -14.05 8.91
C ASP A 63 -5.24 -14.65 10.17
N ASN A 64 -4.79 -15.82 10.62
CA ASN A 64 -5.45 -16.58 11.68
C ASN A 64 -4.65 -16.68 12.99
N ASP A 65 -3.34 -16.44 12.95
CA ASP A 65 -2.43 -16.64 14.10
C ASP A 65 -1.22 -15.68 14.06
N TYR A 66 -1.50 -14.40 13.82
CA TYR A 66 -0.49 -13.34 13.69
C TYR A 66 0.52 -13.31 14.86
N LEU A 67 0.04 -13.50 16.10
CA LEU A 67 0.91 -13.43 17.28
C LEU A 67 1.96 -14.54 17.29
N ASN A 68 1.62 -15.75 16.85
CA ASN A 68 2.59 -16.83 16.77
C ASN A 68 3.52 -16.67 15.57
N LEU A 69 3.02 -16.20 14.42
CA LEU A 69 3.89 -15.84 13.30
C LEU A 69 4.92 -14.79 13.72
N ARG A 70 4.49 -13.72 14.39
CA ARG A 70 5.39 -12.64 14.85
C ARG A 70 6.43 -13.09 15.88
N LYS A 71 6.10 -14.06 16.74
CA LYS A 71 7.05 -14.65 17.69
C LYS A 71 8.11 -15.51 16.98
N ASN A 72 7.75 -16.13 15.86
CA ASN A 72 8.68 -16.85 15.02
C ASN A 72 9.40 -15.89 14.05
N VAL A 73 10.50 -15.30 14.53
CA VAL A 73 11.24 -14.25 13.80
C VAL A 73 11.70 -14.70 12.41
N GLU A 74 12.02 -15.99 12.23
CA GLU A 74 12.47 -16.51 10.93
C GLU A 74 11.33 -16.57 9.91
N GLU A 75 10.20 -17.17 10.29
CA GLU A 75 9.00 -17.22 9.44
C GLU A 75 8.42 -15.83 9.17
N TYR A 76 8.47 -14.94 10.16
CA TYR A 76 7.99 -13.57 9.99
C TYR A 76 8.84 -12.81 8.95
N LYS A 77 10.17 -12.91 9.03
CA LYS A 77 11.08 -12.30 8.05
C LYS A 77 10.91 -12.91 6.66
N GLU A 78 10.74 -14.22 6.58
CA GLU A 78 10.45 -14.92 5.32
C GLU A 78 9.15 -14.37 4.71
N PHE A 79 8.11 -14.21 5.52
CA PHE A 79 6.84 -13.64 5.07
C PHE A 79 6.98 -12.19 4.61
N GLU A 80 7.76 -11.35 5.29
CA GLU A 80 8.05 -9.98 4.85
C GLU A 80 8.69 -9.94 3.45
N VAL A 81 9.59 -10.88 3.13
CA VAL A 81 10.18 -11.00 1.78
C VAL A 81 9.11 -11.37 0.74
N TYR A 82 8.19 -12.28 1.07
CA TYR A 82 7.06 -12.59 0.19
C TYR A 82 6.17 -11.37 -0.04
N LEU A 83 5.82 -10.63 1.01
CA LEU A 83 4.98 -9.43 0.90
C LEU A 83 5.65 -8.32 0.08
N GLU A 84 6.97 -8.13 0.22
CA GLU A 84 7.71 -7.18 -0.62
C GLU A 84 7.64 -7.58 -2.10
N LYS A 85 7.87 -8.86 -2.41
CA LYS A 85 7.77 -9.38 -3.77
C LYS A 85 6.34 -9.26 -4.32
N GLU A 86 5.32 -9.56 -3.51
CA GLU A 86 3.91 -9.43 -3.87
C GLU A 86 3.60 -7.97 -4.26
N SER A 87 3.96 -7.01 -3.41
CA SER A 87 3.76 -5.57 -3.65
C SER A 87 4.39 -5.10 -4.97
N GLN A 88 5.63 -5.54 -5.25
CA GLN A 88 6.33 -5.21 -6.48
C GLN A 88 5.65 -5.78 -7.72
N LEU A 89 5.18 -7.03 -7.67
CA LEU A 89 4.49 -7.68 -8.79
C LEU A 89 3.09 -7.08 -9.02
N ILE A 90 2.36 -6.75 -7.95
CA ILE A 90 1.07 -6.05 -8.04
C ILE A 90 1.25 -4.69 -8.70
N SER A 91 2.27 -3.92 -8.31
CA SER A 91 2.58 -2.62 -8.90
C SER A 91 2.92 -2.73 -10.39
N GLN A 92 3.65 -3.78 -10.79
CA GLN A 92 3.89 -4.08 -12.21
C GLN A 92 2.59 -4.37 -12.96
N CYS A 93 1.70 -5.19 -12.39
CA CYS A 93 0.41 -5.49 -12.99
C CYS A 93 -0.46 -4.23 -13.15
N TYR A 94 -0.53 -3.36 -12.13
CA TYR A 94 -1.23 -2.08 -12.23
C TYR A 94 -0.68 -1.22 -13.37
N TYR A 95 0.64 -1.11 -13.48
CA TYR A 95 1.27 -0.39 -14.57
C TYR A 95 0.94 -0.97 -15.95
N ALA A 96 0.95 -2.31 -16.09
CA ALA A 96 0.60 -3.02 -17.32
C ALA A 96 -0.87 -2.80 -17.73
N LEU A 97 -1.78 -2.62 -16.77
CA LEU A 97 -3.18 -2.25 -17.02
C LEU A 97 -3.37 -0.78 -17.43
N GLY A 98 -2.29 0.02 -17.44
CA GLY A 98 -2.28 1.43 -17.84
C GLY A 98 -2.40 2.41 -16.67
N TYR A 99 -2.32 1.95 -15.42
CA TYR A 99 -2.29 2.85 -14.28
C TYR A 99 -0.91 3.49 -14.11
N ARG A 100 -0.88 4.68 -13.47
CA ARG A 100 0.34 5.36 -13.06
C ARG A 100 0.29 5.68 -11.58
N PHE A 101 1.42 5.56 -10.90
CA PHE A 101 1.53 5.89 -9.50
C PHE A 101 1.72 7.40 -9.32
N LYS A 102 0.71 8.07 -8.75
CA LYS A 102 0.61 9.53 -8.62
C LYS A 102 0.43 9.95 -7.15
N ALA A 103 1.24 9.40 -6.26
CA ALA A 103 1.21 9.82 -4.85
C ALA A 103 1.76 11.25 -4.69
N PRO A 104 1.10 12.11 -3.88
CA PRO A 104 1.61 13.43 -3.55
C PRO A 104 2.73 13.35 -2.52
N LEU A 105 3.64 14.32 -2.54
CA LEU A 105 4.82 14.34 -1.66
C LEU A 105 4.45 14.25 -0.17
N TYR A 106 3.38 14.92 0.27
CA TYR A 106 2.95 14.87 1.68
C TYR A 106 2.57 13.45 2.12
N TRP A 107 2.06 12.61 1.22
CA TRP A 107 1.72 11.22 1.53
C TRP A 107 2.99 10.38 1.64
N CYS A 108 3.94 10.56 0.71
CA CYS A 108 5.23 9.89 0.74
C CYS A 108 6.05 10.20 2.01
N MET A 109 5.86 11.37 2.62
CA MET A 109 6.58 11.81 3.82
C MET A 109 5.80 11.58 5.12
N ALA A 110 4.61 10.96 5.06
CA ALA A 110 3.86 10.65 6.28
C ALA A 110 4.63 9.63 7.14
N GLN A 111 4.65 9.85 8.46
CA GLN A 111 5.44 9.04 9.41
C GLN A 111 4.65 7.87 10.04
N ASP A 112 3.47 7.57 9.50
CA ASP A 112 2.54 6.57 10.06
C ASP A 112 2.59 5.22 9.34
N GLY A 113 3.63 4.98 8.55
CA GLY A 113 3.88 3.72 7.84
C GLY A 113 5.10 3.82 6.91
N ASP A 114 5.22 2.85 6.01
CA ASP A 114 6.35 2.74 5.06
C ASP A 114 6.11 3.50 3.74
N ASN A 115 5.30 4.57 3.76
CA ASN A 115 4.92 5.33 2.56
C ASN A 115 6.12 5.86 1.77
N THR A 116 7.20 6.26 2.47
CA THR A 116 8.45 6.67 1.82
C THR A 116 9.02 5.53 0.98
N LYS A 117 9.10 4.31 1.51
CA LYS A 117 9.59 3.12 0.79
C LYS A 117 8.68 2.83 -0.41
N THR A 118 7.36 2.79 -0.21
CA THR A 118 6.38 2.57 -1.29
C THR A 118 6.52 3.61 -2.40
N CYS A 119 6.69 4.88 -2.06
CA CYS A 119 6.92 5.92 -3.06
C CYS A 119 8.22 5.69 -3.81
N MET A 120 9.32 5.40 -3.12
CA MET A 120 10.61 5.13 -3.75
C MET A 120 10.55 3.97 -4.75
N GLU A 121 9.91 2.87 -4.36
CA GLU A 121 9.73 1.69 -5.20
C GLU A 121 8.89 2.00 -6.45
N ASN A 122 7.81 2.77 -6.29
CA ASN A 122 6.84 3.01 -7.35
C ASN A 122 7.08 4.28 -8.17
N MET A 123 8.12 5.07 -7.86
CA MET A 123 8.51 6.25 -8.65
C MET A 123 8.74 5.92 -10.14
N LYS A 124 9.22 4.70 -10.44
CA LYS A 124 9.42 4.21 -11.82
C LYS A 124 8.12 4.08 -12.64
N TYR A 125 6.95 4.03 -11.99
CA TYR A 125 5.64 3.89 -12.63
C TYR A 125 4.87 5.22 -12.71
N ARG A 126 5.56 6.35 -12.54
CA ARG A 126 4.93 7.68 -12.52
C ARG A 126 4.53 8.19 -13.91
N ASN A 127 5.26 7.76 -14.95
CA ASN A 127 5.12 8.22 -16.34
C ASN A 127 4.71 7.08 -17.25
#